data_AF-A0A1S3ITU6-F1
#
_entry.id   AF-A0A1S3ITU6-F1
#
_cell.length_a   1.000
_cell.length_b   1.000
_cell.length_c   1.000
_cell.angle_alpha   90.00
_cell.angle_beta   90.00
_cell.angle_gamma   90.00
#
_symmetry.space_group_name_H-M   'P 1'
#
loop_
_entity.id
_entity.type
_entity.pdbx_description
1 polymer ?
#
loop_
_entity_poly.entity_id
_entity_poly.type
_entity_poly.pdbx_seq_one_letter_code
_entity_poly.pdbx_strand_id
1 'polypeptide(L)'
;MTDEQIEEYVPTFGDRIAQSTLVGEQCEEGEETSTQSSQSKEEGILERLQEEFRQKFLKEKKSSRYESLHGNQNAKKNIRRIELGWLHKEWGKGFTQVKSQNGGGTRHLTIPCDMKMKDLKQVAMDLFFEHGQSGKG
;
A
#
# COMPACT_ATOMS: atom_id res chain seq x y z
N MET A 1 -9.91 -32.79 17.52
CA MET A 1 -9.50 -32.74 16.10
C MET A 1 -8.11 -32.13 16.07
N THR A 2 -7.12 -32.77 15.45
CA THR A 2 -5.76 -32.20 15.36
C THR A 2 -5.64 -31.25 14.16
N ASP A 3 -4.75 -30.25 14.21
CA ASP A 3 -4.59 -29.24 13.12
C ASP A 3 -4.30 -29.90 11.76
N GLU A 4 -3.51 -30.97 11.76
CA GLU A 4 -3.17 -31.79 10.60
C GLU A 4 -4.41 -32.39 9.90
N GLN A 5 -5.47 -32.70 10.66
CA GLN A 5 -6.73 -33.20 10.12
C GLN A 5 -7.61 -32.08 9.56
N ILE A 6 -7.45 -30.85 10.06
CA ILE A 6 -8.19 -29.66 9.61
C ILE A 6 -7.57 -29.13 8.31
N GLU A 7 -6.26 -29.27 8.13
CA GLU A 7 -5.55 -28.88 6.91
C GLU A 7 -6.05 -29.56 5.64
N GLU A 8 -6.57 -30.79 5.74
CA GLU A 8 -7.18 -31.49 4.61
C GLU A 8 -8.42 -30.76 4.06
N TYR A 9 -9.18 -30.08 4.93
CA TYR A 9 -10.43 -29.40 4.57
C TYR A 9 -10.29 -27.87 4.49
N VAL A 10 -9.34 -27.30 5.23
CA VAL A 10 -9.07 -25.86 5.32
C VAL A 10 -7.56 -25.61 5.18
N PRO A 11 -7.06 -25.45 3.93
CA PRO A 11 -5.63 -25.28 3.67
C PRO A 11 -5.08 -23.92 4.15
N THR A 12 -5.95 -22.95 4.43
CA THR A 12 -5.61 -21.63 4.94
C THR A 12 -5.37 -21.67 6.45
N PHE A 13 -4.11 -21.47 6.86
CA PHE A 13 -3.67 -21.55 8.27
C PHE A 13 -4.47 -20.65 9.23
N GLY A 14 -4.80 -19.42 8.80
CA GLY A 14 -5.58 -18.49 9.64
C GLY A 14 -6.99 -19.01 9.96
N ASP A 15 -7.64 -19.65 8.98
CA ASP A 15 -8.98 -20.21 9.14
C ASP A 15 -8.96 -21.49 9.99
N ARG A 16 -7.86 -22.27 9.94
CA ARG A 16 -7.66 -23.42 10.83
C ARG A 16 -7.59 -23.04 12.30
N ILE A 17 -6.85 -21.97 12.62
CA ILE A 17 -6.78 -21.44 13.99
C ILE A 17 -8.17 -21.06 14.47
N ALA A 18 -8.93 -20.32 13.64
CA ALA A 18 -10.28 -19.88 13.99
C ALA A 18 -11.23 -21.08 14.27
N GLN A 19 -11.17 -22.13 13.45
CA GLN A 19 -11.97 -23.33 13.68
C GLN A 19 -11.50 -24.13 14.91
N SER A 20 -10.20 -24.25 15.14
CA SER A 20 -9.68 -24.95 16.31
C SER A 20 -10.06 -24.23 17.61
N THR A 21 -10.13 -22.89 17.62
CA THR A 21 -10.59 -22.13 18.78
C THR A 21 -12.09 -22.35 19.01
N LEU A 22 -12.91 -22.26 17.96
CA LEU A 22 -14.36 -22.52 18.03
C LEU A 22 -14.69 -23.93 18.54
N VAL A 23 -13.97 -24.95 18.07
CA VAL A 23 -14.19 -26.34 18.49
C VAL A 23 -13.59 -26.60 19.87
N GLY A 24 -12.45 -25.99 20.21
CA GLY A 24 -11.84 -26.08 21.53
C GLY A 24 -12.75 -25.56 22.64
N GLU A 25 -13.41 -24.43 22.42
CA GLU A 25 -14.41 -23.87 23.34
C GLU A 25 -15.64 -24.79 23.50
N GLN A 26 -15.98 -25.59 22.48
CA GLN A 26 -17.09 -26.55 22.56
C GLN A 26 -16.73 -27.90 23.19
N CYS A 27 -15.43 -28.26 23.24
CA CYS A 27 -14.98 -29.55 23.75
C CYS A 27 -14.57 -29.52 25.23
N GLU A 28 -14.27 -28.36 25.82
CA GLU A 28 -13.99 -28.25 27.26
C GLU A 28 -15.26 -28.13 28.12
N GLU A 29 -16.41 -27.82 27.53
CA GLU A 29 -17.72 -27.84 28.21
C GLU A 29 -18.42 -29.19 28.07
N GLY A 30 -17.77 -30.23 28.58
CA GLY A 30 -18.42 -31.48 28.93
C GLY A 30 -18.76 -31.51 30.41
N GLU A 31 -19.62 -30.61 30.91
CA GLU A 31 -20.48 -30.82 32.09
C GLU A 31 -21.34 -29.57 32.38
N GLU A 32 -22.61 -29.68 31.99
CA GLU A 32 -23.79 -28.99 32.54
C GLU A 32 -23.88 -27.44 32.50
N THR A 33 -24.92 -27.01 31.76
CA THR A 33 -25.63 -25.71 31.80
C THR A 33 -25.16 -24.57 30.88
N SER A 34 -26.13 -24.04 30.11
CA SER A 34 -26.21 -22.63 29.65
C SER A 34 -25.84 -22.27 28.20
N THR A 35 -26.05 -23.12 27.21
CA THR A 35 -25.89 -22.79 25.77
C THR A 35 -27.01 -21.93 25.17
N GLN A 36 -27.55 -20.95 25.92
CA GLN A 36 -28.57 -20.01 25.41
C GLN A 36 -28.17 -18.53 25.50
N SER A 37 -27.04 -18.19 26.14
CA SER A 37 -26.71 -16.77 26.41
C SER A 37 -25.74 -16.11 25.42
N SER A 38 -25.00 -16.91 24.63
CA SER A 38 -23.99 -16.39 23.68
C SER A 38 -24.52 -16.26 22.25
N GLN A 39 -25.37 -17.19 21.79
CA GLN A 39 -26.00 -17.12 20.46
C GLN A 39 -26.85 -15.87 20.28
N SER A 40 -27.63 -15.49 21.31
CA SER A 40 -28.50 -14.32 21.26
C SER A 40 -27.75 -12.98 21.15
N LYS A 41 -26.51 -12.90 21.65
CA LYS A 41 -25.67 -11.70 21.55
C LYS A 41 -25.01 -11.59 20.17
N GLU A 42 -24.53 -12.70 19.61
CA GLU A 42 -23.96 -12.74 18.27
C GLU A 42 -25.03 -12.46 17.20
N GLU A 43 -26.21 -13.06 17.35
CA GLU A 43 -27.38 -12.80 16.49
C GLU A 43 -27.76 -11.32 16.54
N GLY A 44 -27.82 -10.72 17.74
CA GLY A 44 -28.15 -9.30 17.89
C GLY A 44 -27.10 -8.34 17.31
N ILE A 45 -25.82 -8.72 17.30
CA ILE A 45 -24.76 -7.90 16.68
C ILE A 45 -24.80 -8.02 15.17
N LEU A 46 -24.98 -9.24 14.64
CA LEU A 46 -25.10 -9.49 13.20
C LEU A 46 -26.37 -8.85 12.63
N GLU A 47 -27.49 -8.92 13.34
CA GLU A 47 -28.74 -8.29 12.93
C GLU A 47 -28.61 -6.75 12.90
N ARG A 48 -27.98 -6.15 13.91
CA ARG A 48 -27.65 -4.71 13.93
C ARG A 48 -26.74 -4.31 12.78
N LEU A 49 -25.70 -5.11 12.48
CA LEU A 49 -24.81 -4.87 11.35
C LEU A 49 -25.54 -4.96 10.01
N GLN A 50 -26.41 -5.95 9.84
CA GLN A 50 -27.24 -6.10 8.63
C GLN A 50 -28.22 -4.94 8.47
N GLU A 51 -28.82 -4.46 9.57
CA GLU A 51 -29.72 -3.32 9.56
C GLU A 51 -28.97 -2.02 9.23
N GLU A 52 -27.78 -1.81 9.80
CA GLU A 52 -26.91 -0.69 9.44
C GLU A 52 -26.48 -0.73 7.97
N PHE A 53 -26.14 -1.90 7.43
CA PHE A 53 -25.81 -2.07 6.02
C PHE A 53 -27.01 -1.77 5.12
N ARG A 54 -28.21 -2.25 5.45
CA ARG A 54 -29.44 -1.92 4.71
C ARG A 54 -29.74 -0.42 4.73
N GLN A 55 -29.60 0.23 5.88
CA GLN A 55 -29.79 1.67 6.04
C GLN A 55 -28.77 2.48 5.24
N LYS A 56 -27.50 2.03 5.20
CA LYS A 56 -26.44 2.64 4.36
C LYS A 56 -26.73 2.46 2.87
N PHE A 57 -27.14 1.26 2.44
CA PHE A 57 -27.48 0.97 1.03
C PHE A 57 -28.68 1.80 0.53
N LEU A 58 -29.69 2.01 1.39
CA LEU A 58 -30.84 2.86 1.09
C LEU A 58 -30.48 4.36 1.06
N LYS A 59 -29.54 4.82 1.90
CA LYS A 59 -29.00 6.19 1.87
C LYS A 59 -28.08 6.43 0.66
N GLU A 60 -27.31 5.44 0.23
CA GLU A 60 -26.40 5.54 -0.91
C GLU A 60 -27.13 5.70 -2.24
N LYS A 61 -28.31 5.09 -2.41
CA LYS A 61 -29.18 5.35 -3.59
C LYS A 61 -29.58 6.81 -3.79
N LYS A 62 -29.47 7.67 -2.76
CA LYS A 62 -29.81 9.10 -2.83
C LYS A 62 -28.58 10.03 -2.83
N SER A 63 -27.37 9.49 -2.75
CA SER A 63 -26.15 10.27 -2.63
C SER A 63 -25.25 10.03 -3.84
N SER A 64 -25.19 10.99 -4.77
CA SER A 64 -24.28 10.97 -5.92
C SER A 64 -22.78 10.94 -5.54
N ARG A 65 -22.45 10.83 -4.24
CA ARG A 65 -21.07 10.65 -3.75
C ARG A 65 -20.43 9.32 -4.14
N TYR A 66 -21.20 8.31 -4.54
CA TYR A 66 -20.63 7.03 -4.98
C TYR A 66 -19.89 7.13 -6.32
N GLU A 67 -20.16 8.15 -7.13
CA GLU A 67 -19.38 8.44 -8.34
C GLU A 67 -17.97 8.95 -8.02
N SER A 68 -17.67 9.36 -6.78
CA SER A 68 -16.36 9.91 -6.42
C SER A 68 -15.33 8.88 -5.98
N LEU A 69 -15.71 7.61 -5.80
CA LEU A 69 -14.79 6.50 -5.49
C LEU A 69 -14.07 6.02 -6.76
N HIS A 70 -13.55 6.96 -7.55
CA HIS A 70 -12.60 6.61 -8.58
C HIS A 70 -11.36 6.05 -7.86
N GLY A 71 -11.09 4.75 -8.00
CA GLY A 71 -9.96 4.06 -7.39
C GLY A 71 -8.62 4.79 -7.60
N ASN A 72 -7.58 4.39 -6.85
CA ASN A 72 -6.31 5.11 -6.69
C ASN A 72 -5.87 5.95 -7.91
N GLN A 73 -6.29 7.21 -7.93
CA GLN A 73 -6.00 8.16 -9.03
C GLN A 73 -4.51 8.41 -9.18
N ASN A 74 -3.70 8.09 -8.16
CA ASN A 74 -2.25 8.18 -8.25
C ASN A 74 -1.64 7.19 -9.24
N ALA A 75 -2.28 6.03 -9.47
CA ALA A 75 -1.84 5.04 -10.46
C ALA A 75 -2.13 5.47 -11.92
N LYS A 76 -2.91 6.54 -12.12
CA LYS A 76 -3.23 7.11 -13.44
C LYS A 76 -2.39 8.34 -13.79
N LYS A 77 -1.47 8.75 -12.93
CA LYS A 77 -0.64 9.92 -13.19
C LYS A 77 0.42 9.58 -14.24
N ASN A 78 0.28 10.18 -15.42
CA ASN A 78 1.26 10.07 -16.51
C ASN A 78 2.56 10.83 -16.21
N ILE A 79 2.66 11.47 -15.04
CA ILE A 79 3.73 12.38 -14.67
C ILE A 79 4.20 12.05 -13.25
N ARG A 80 5.52 12.05 -13.04
CA ARG A 80 6.19 11.88 -11.75
C ARG A 80 7.11 13.05 -11.45
N ARG A 81 7.20 13.42 -10.17
CA ARG A 81 8.19 14.40 -9.69
C ARG A 81 9.43 13.67 -9.20
N ILE A 82 10.59 14.07 -9.69
CA ILE A 82 11.88 13.47 -9.34
C ILE A 82 12.85 14.55 -8.86
N GLU A 83 13.90 14.08 -8.21
CA GLU A 83 15.04 14.86 -7.82
C GLU A 83 16.28 14.37 -8.58
N LEU A 84 17.02 15.30 -9.18
CA LEU A 84 18.30 15.02 -9.81
C LEU A 84 19.39 15.86 -9.17
N GLY A 85 20.55 15.25 -8.97
CA GLY A 85 21.73 15.93 -8.45
C GLY A 85 23.00 15.40 -9.08
N TRP A 86 24.01 16.27 -9.18
CA TRP A 86 25.31 15.90 -9.71
C TRP A 86 26.25 15.44 -8.61
N LEU A 87 26.69 14.17 -8.72
CA LEU A 87 27.79 13.61 -7.94
C LEU A 87 29.05 13.55 -8.80
N HIS A 88 30.15 14.08 -8.28
CA HIS A 88 31.47 14.00 -8.90
C HIS A 88 32.35 13.02 -8.13
N LYS A 89 33.14 12.21 -8.85
CA LYS A 89 34.07 11.26 -8.25
C LYS A 89 35.48 11.82 -8.35
N GLU A 90 36.04 12.23 -7.22
CA GLU A 90 37.44 12.64 -7.15
C GLU A 90 38.36 11.41 -7.07
N TRP A 91 39.55 11.48 -7.67
CA TRP A 91 40.53 10.40 -7.59
C TRP A 91 40.95 10.14 -6.14
N GLY A 92 40.93 8.87 -5.71
CA GLY A 92 41.28 8.50 -4.34
C GLY A 92 40.24 8.88 -3.28
N LYS A 93 39.10 9.46 -3.67
CA LYS A 93 37.97 9.76 -2.76
C LYS A 93 36.67 9.13 -3.27
N GLY A 94 35.66 9.14 -2.42
CA GLY A 94 34.30 8.73 -2.78
C GLY A 94 33.59 9.74 -3.70
N PHE A 95 32.34 9.43 -4.03
CA PHE A 95 31.46 10.37 -4.71
C PHE A 95 31.10 11.52 -3.78
N THR A 96 31.25 12.75 -4.26
CA THR A 96 30.88 13.96 -3.54
C THR A 96 29.84 14.74 -4.34
N GLN A 97 28.83 15.26 -3.65
CA GLN A 97 27.82 16.10 -4.31
C GLN A 97 28.43 17.44 -4.68
N VAL A 98 28.27 17.83 -5.95
CA VAL A 98 28.71 19.15 -6.40
C VAL A 98 27.71 20.18 -5.89
N LYS A 99 28.20 21.26 -5.26
CA LYS A 99 27.35 22.35 -4.75
C LYS A 99 26.75 23.18 -5.90
N SER A 100 25.60 23.81 -5.65
CA SER A 100 24.92 24.67 -6.63
C SER A 100 25.79 25.82 -7.15
N GLN A 101 26.69 26.36 -6.32
CA GLN A 101 27.64 27.42 -6.71
C GLN A 101 28.59 27.00 -7.83
N ASN A 102 28.84 25.69 -7.99
CA ASN A 102 29.73 25.14 -9.02
C ASN A 102 28.92 24.49 -10.16
N GLY A 103 27.69 24.95 -10.41
CA GLY A 103 26.82 24.41 -11.46
C GLY A 103 26.13 23.07 -11.10
N GLY A 104 26.36 22.52 -9.90
CA GLY A 104 25.69 21.31 -9.44
C GLY A 104 24.42 21.57 -8.63
N GLY A 105 24.38 20.95 -7.47
CA GLY A 105 23.27 20.96 -6.53
C GLY A 105 22.20 19.95 -6.93
N THR A 106 21.02 20.16 -6.35
CA THR A 106 19.82 19.37 -6.60
C THR A 106 18.84 20.19 -7.43
N ARG A 107 18.09 19.53 -8.33
CA ARG A 107 17.00 20.10 -9.12
C ARG A 107 15.78 19.20 -9.04
N HIS A 108 14.61 19.80 -8.87
CA HIS A 108 13.33 19.10 -8.92
C HIS A 108 12.75 19.19 -10.32
N LEU A 109 12.43 18.03 -10.91
CA LEU A 109 11.85 17.95 -12.25
C LEU A 109 10.53 17.20 -12.19
N THR A 110 9.64 17.58 -13.09
CA THR A 110 8.37 16.90 -13.32
C THR A 110 8.44 16.28 -14.70
N ILE A 111 8.50 14.95 -14.76
CA ILE A 111 8.74 14.20 -16.00
C ILE A 111 7.63 13.19 -16.28
N PRO A 112 7.41 12.81 -17.55
CA PRO A 112 6.53 11.71 -17.89
C PRO A 112 6.97 10.38 -17.24
N CYS A 113 6.02 9.54 -16.84
CA CYS A 113 6.29 8.24 -16.22
C CYS A 113 6.90 7.22 -17.20
N ASP A 114 6.62 7.37 -18.49
CA ASP A 114 7.14 6.56 -19.61
C ASP A 114 8.54 6.98 -20.07
N MET A 115 9.05 8.11 -19.57
CA MET A 115 10.39 8.60 -19.87
C MET A 115 11.47 7.59 -19.46
N LYS A 116 12.31 7.21 -20.41
CA LYS A 116 13.37 6.21 -20.21
C LYS A 116 14.62 6.84 -19.61
N MET A 117 15.48 6.01 -19.03
CA MET A 117 16.75 6.43 -18.42
C MET A 117 17.68 7.15 -19.40
N LYS A 118 17.66 6.77 -20.68
CA LYS A 118 18.45 7.44 -21.74
C LYS A 118 18.08 8.92 -21.90
N ASP A 119 16.78 9.21 -21.89
CA ASP A 119 16.25 10.55 -22.11
C ASP A 119 16.47 11.38 -20.85
N LEU A 120 16.29 10.76 -19.68
CA LEU A 120 16.60 11.36 -18.38
C LEU A 120 18.09 11.72 -18.26
N LYS A 121 18.98 10.88 -18.80
CA LYS A 121 20.42 11.17 -18.84
C LYS A 121 20.71 12.38 -19.72
N GLN A 122 20.06 12.51 -20.88
CA GLN A 122 20.23 13.69 -21.74
C GLN A 122 19.75 14.96 -21.02
N VAL A 123 18.58 14.91 -20.39
CA VAL A 123 18.08 16.03 -19.56
C VAL A 123 19.08 16.39 -18.46
N ALA A 124 19.65 15.40 -17.78
CA ALA A 124 20.66 15.66 -16.76
C ALA A 124 21.94 16.28 -17.35
N MET A 125 22.34 15.86 -18.55
CA MET A 125 23.50 16.44 -19.24
C MET A 125 23.28 17.92 -19.55
N ASP A 126 22.13 18.24 -20.16
CA ASP A 126 21.78 19.61 -20.52
C ASP A 126 21.60 20.51 -19.28
N LEU A 127 21.18 19.94 -18.15
CA LEU A 127 20.92 20.66 -16.90
C LEU A 127 22.18 20.99 -16.09
N PHE A 128 23.16 20.08 -16.06
CA PHE A 128 24.36 20.22 -15.22
C PHE A 128 25.62 20.57 -16.02
N PHE A 129 25.61 20.37 -17.34
CA PHE A 129 26.76 20.58 -18.22
C PHE A 129 26.34 21.37 -19.46
N GLU A 130 26.10 22.67 -19.27
CA GLU A 130 25.84 23.59 -20.39
C GLU A 130 27.00 23.49 -21.39
N HIS A 131 26.68 23.24 -22.67
CA HIS A 131 27.66 22.98 -23.74
C HIS A 131 28.58 21.76 -23.54
N GLY A 132 28.20 20.81 -22.67
CA GLY A 132 28.96 19.59 -22.41
C GLY A 132 30.24 19.81 -21.59
N GLN A 133 30.40 20.99 -20.98
CA GLN A 133 31.55 21.31 -20.14
C GLN A 133 31.16 21.32 -18.66
N SER A 134 32.00 20.65 -17.86
CA SER A 134 31.90 20.60 -16.41
C SER A 134 32.80 21.67 -15.80
N GLY A 135 32.29 22.44 -14.84
CA GLY A 135 33.13 23.34 -14.04
C GLY A 135 34.17 22.60 -13.17
N LYS A 136 34.10 21.26 -13.11
CA LYS A 136 35.06 20.38 -12.44
C LYS A 136 36.06 19.70 -13.38
N GLY A 137 35.99 19.97 -14.69
CA GLY A 137 36.72 19.23 -15.72
C GLY A 137 35.98 17.97 -16.15
#